data_AF-A0A7V9MS29-F1
#
_entry.id   AF-A0A7V9MS29-F1
#
_cell.length_a   1.000
_cell.length_b   1.000
_cell.length_c   1.000
_cell.angle_alpha   90.00
_cell.angle_beta   90.00
_cell.angle_gamma   90.00
#
_symmetry.space_group_name_H-M   'P 1'
#
loop_
_entity.id
_entity.type
_entity.pdbx_description
1 polymer ?
#
loop_
_entity_poly.entity_id
_entity_poly.type
_entity_poly.pdbx_seq_one_letter_code
_entity_poly.pdbx_strand_id
1 'polypeptide(L)'
;MNFISARGAKLPEFLLAGRQLGCPWRSREEFMRAQASPQMRQLRLFLADTVDLQAEFLVERLSNSLPKMLAAAQPADQALIQQRFDRLLLSAAGCYALVDYVNFKGEGVIATERYRGEGWGLLQVLSTMQDGGGDSVGEFARAAKVVLARRVANSPAERHEKRWLPGWLNRIDTYTRH
;
A
#
# COMPACT_ATOMS: atom_id res chain seq x y z
N MET A 1 -3.50 13.70 -6.97
CA MET A 1 -3.24 15.12 -7.29
C MET A 1 -4.28 16.06 -6.66
N ASN A 2 -5.57 15.71 -6.61
CA ASN A 2 -6.60 16.58 -6.01
C ASN A 2 -6.36 16.88 -4.52
N PHE A 3 -5.83 15.93 -3.75
CA PHE A 3 -5.54 16.12 -2.31
C PHE A 3 -4.54 17.25 -2.04
N ILE A 4 -3.39 17.24 -2.74
CA ILE A 4 -2.31 18.22 -2.55
C ILE A 4 -2.75 19.61 -3.04
N SER A 5 -3.47 19.68 -4.17
CA SER A 5 -4.01 20.95 -4.69
C SER A 5 -5.08 21.54 -3.78
N ALA A 6 -5.95 20.71 -3.18
CA ALA A 6 -6.96 21.16 -2.23
C ALA A 6 -6.34 21.77 -0.95
N ARG A 7 -5.11 21.36 -0.61
CA ARG A 7 -4.32 21.89 0.52
C ARG A 7 -3.34 23.01 0.11
N GLY A 8 -3.53 23.60 -1.09
CA GLY A 8 -2.84 24.81 -1.52
C GLY A 8 -1.44 24.62 -2.11
N ALA A 9 -0.93 23.39 -2.17
CA ALA A 9 0.38 23.13 -2.77
C ALA A 9 0.32 23.22 -4.31
N LYS A 10 1.27 23.97 -4.89
CA LYS A 10 1.35 24.23 -6.33
C LYS A 10 1.97 23.04 -7.05
N LEU A 11 1.22 22.42 -7.94
CA LEU A 11 1.74 21.36 -8.80
C LEU A 11 2.67 21.94 -9.87
N PRO A 12 3.80 21.29 -10.17
CA PRO A 12 4.60 21.57 -11.36
C PRO A 12 3.74 21.57 -12.63
N GLU A 13 3.92 22.58 -13.47
CA GLU A 13 3.06 22.80 -14.66
C GLU A 13 3.06 21.62 -15.62
N PHE A 14 4.21 20.97 -15.82
CA PHE A 14 4.30 19.79 -16.68
C PHE A 14 3.50 18.58 -16.14
N LEU A 15 3.27 18.49 -14.83
CA LEU A 15 2.39 17.47 -14.24
C LEU A 15 0.91 17.80 -14.44
N LEU A 16 0.55 19.08 -14.55
CA LEU A 16 -0.81 19.52 -14.88
C LEU A 16 -1.12 19.20 -16.35
N ALA A 17 -0.19 19.52 -17.26
CA ALA A 17 -0.32 19.20 -18.68
C ALA A 17 -0.33 17.67 -18.94
N GLY A 18 0.45 16.91 -18.17
CA GLY A 18 0.51 15.45 -18.24
C GLY A 18 -0.58 14.70 -17.48
N ARG A 19 -1.55 15.39 -16.85
CA ARG A 19 -2.53 14.79 -15.94
C ARG A 19 -3.35 13.65 -16.58
N GLN A 20 -3.61 13.72 -17.88
CA GLN A 20 -4.36 12.69 -18.62
C GLN A 20 -3.53 11.43 -18.94
N LEU A 21 -2.20 11.54 -18.95
CA LEU A 21 -1.31 10.44 -19.33
C LEU A 21 -0.92 9.53 -18.16
N GLY A 22 -1.19 9.95 -16.91
CA GLY A 22 -0.84 9.23 -15.68
C GLY A 22 0.66 9.22 -15.36
N CYS A 23 1.51 9.15 -16.38
CA CYS A 23 2.96 9.29 -16.31
C CYS A 23 3.44 10.33 -17.34
N PRO A 24 4.29 11.30 -16.94
CA PRO A 24 4.86 12.28 -17.87
C PRO A 24 5.78 11.66 -18.95
N TRP A 25 6.33 10.48 -18.68
CA TRP A 25 7.23 9.78 -19.58
C TRP A 25 6.56 8.53 -20.17
N ARG A 26 6.72 8.33 -21.47
CA ARG A 26 6.06 7.25 -22.23
C ARG A 26 6.85 5.94 -22.24
N SER A 27 8.15 6.00 -21.90
CA SER A 27 8.99 4.80 -21.82
C SER A 27 10.03 4.90 -20.69
N ARG A 28 10.63 3.75 -20.36
CA ARG A 28 11.74 3.68 -19.41
C ARG A 28 12.95 4.45 -19.92
N GLU A 29 13.29 4.34 -21.21
CA GLU A 29 14.42 5.07 -21.79
C GLU A 29 14.22 6.59 -21.70
N GLU A 30 12.99 7.06 -21.91
CA GLU A 30 12.65 8.47 -21.77
C GLU A 30 12.81 8.96 -20.33
N PHE A 31 12.28 8.20 -19.36
CA PHE A 31 12.43 8.48 -17.94
C PHE A 31 13.90 8.56 -17.52
N MET A 32 14.72 7.61 -17.98
CA MET A 32 16.15 7.57 -17.65
C MET A 32 16.91 8.76 -18.26
N ARG A 33 16.62 9.15 -19.51
CA ARG A 33 17.22 10.34 -20.12
C ARG A 33 16.82 11.64 -19.43
N ALA A 34 15.60 11.70 -18.90
CA ALA A 34 15.11 12.87 -18.18
C ALA A 34 15.72 13.02 -16.76
N GLN A 35 16.55 12.08 -16.28
CA GLN A 35 17.02 12.07 -14.90
C GLN A 35 17.75 13.35 -14.46
N ALA A 36 18.42 14.05 -15.39
CA ALA A 36 19.10 15.32 -15.17
C ALA A 36 18.30 16.54 -15.69
N SER A 37 17.09 16.34 -16.20
CA SER A 37 16.31 17.40 -16.82
C SER A 37 15.74 18.39 -15.78
N PRO A 38 15.42 19.63 -16.19
CA PRO A 38 14.72 20.59 -15.34
C PRO A 38 13.41 20.02 -14.76
N GLN A 39 12.63 19.29 -15.56
CA GLN A 39 11.37 18.67 -15.11
C GLN A 39 11.60 17.67 -13.99
N MET A 40 12.65 16.83 -14.08
CA MET A 40 12.97 15.86 -13.03
C MET A 40 13.46 16.54 -11.75
N ARG A 41 14.25 17.62 -11.86
CA ARG A 41 14.65 18.43 -10.69
C ARG A 41 13.42 19.05 -10.01
N GLN A 42 12.50 19.61 -10.79
CA GLN A 42 11.26 20.18 -10.28
C GLN A 42 10.38 19.12 -9.61
N LEU A 43 10.31 17.90 -10.17
CA LEU A 43 9.59 16.79 -9.54
C LEU A 43 10.19 16.42 -8.18
N ARG A 44 11.52 16.30 -8.09
CA ARG A 44 12.20 15.95 -6.83
C ARG A 44 11.99 17.02 -5.76
N LEU A 45 12.12 18.30 -6.14
CA LEU A 45 11.84 19.42 -5.22
C LEU A 45 10.40 19.39 -4.73
N PHE A 46 9.43 19.24 -5.64
CA PHE A 46 8.02 19.14 -5.28
C PHE A 46 7.75 17.97 -4.31
N LEU A 47 8.34 16.79 -4.56
CA LEU A 47 8.18 15.64 -3.67
C LEU A 47 8.83 15.85 -2.30
N ALA A 48 9.98 16.52 -2.24
CA ALA A 48 10.64 16.86 -0.99
C ALA A 48 9.86 17.93 -0.19
N ASP A 49 9.33 18.94 -0.87
CA ASP A 49 8.59 20.05 -0.24
C ASP A 49 7.18 19.67 0.20
N THR A 50 6.69 18.47 -0.16
CA THR A 50 5.33 18.01 0.14
C THR A 50 5.28 16.69 0.92
N VAL A 51 6.37 16.32 1.61
CA VAL A 51 6.43 15.08 2.41
C VAL A 51 5.30 15.03 3.45
N ASP A 52 5.03 16.13 4.14
CA ASP A 52 3.97 16.19 5.16
C ASP A 52 2.58 15.95 4.54
N LEU A 53 2.31 16.57 3.40
CA LEU A 53 1.04 16.36 2.67
C LEU A 53 0.92 14.93 2.12
N GLN A 54 2.03 14.33 1.71
CA GLN A 54 2.06 12.93 1.30
C GLN A 54 1.74 12.03 2.49
N ALA A 55 2.35 12.26 3.67
CA ALA A 55 2.06 11.51 4.88
C ALA A 55 0.58 11.64 5.30
N GLU A 56 0.05 12.86 5.30
CA GLU A 56 -1.36 13.12 5.60
C GLU A 56 -2.31 12.38 4.65
N PHE A 57 -2.00 12.38 3.35
CA PHE A 57 -2.79 11.64 2.36
C PHE A 57 -2.83 10.14 2.65
N LEU A 58 -1.69 9.57 3.03
CA LEU A 58 -1.58 8.14 3.33
C LEU A 58 -2.39 7.77 4.58
N VAL A 59 -2.39 8.64 5.61
CA VAL A 59 -3.22 8.47 6.82
C VAL A 59 -4.71 8.61 6.49
N GLU A 60 -5.11 9.64 5.75
CA GLU A 60 -6.52 9.82 5.35
C GLU A 60 -7.00 8.63 4.50
N ARG A 61 -6.15 8.12 3.61
CA ARG A 61 -6.43 6.91 2.83
C ARG A 61 -6.66 5.72 3.75
N LEU A 62 -5.78 5.48 4.72
CA LEU A 62 -5.90 4.37 5.66
C LEU A 62 -7.20 4.45 6.48
N SER A 63 -7.53 5.62 7.01
CA SER A 63 -8.78 5.85 7.76
C SER A 63 -10.02 5.54 6.92
N ASN A 64 -9.98 5.88 5.62
CA ASN A 64 -11.07 5.57 4.69
C ASN A 64 -11.10 4.11 4.22
N SER A 65 -10.04 3.32 4.47
CA SER A 65 -9.97 1.91 4.07
C SER A 65 -10.72 1.00 5.03
N LEU A 66 -10.70 1.27 6.34
CA LEU A 66 -11.30 0.40 7.35
C LEU A 66 -12.80 0.17 7.15
N PRO A 67 -13.66 1.20 6.96
CA PRO A 67 -15.09 0.98 6.73
C PRO A 67 -15.38 0.11 5.50
N LYS A 68 -14.59 0.26 4.43
CA LYS A 68 -14.72 -0.54 3.21
C LYS A 68 -14.34 -2.00 3.45
N MET A 69 -13.27 -2.24 4.20
CA MET A 69 -12.84 -3.59 4.56
C MET A 69 -13.89 -4.30 5.40
N LEU A 70 -14.49 -3.61 6.39
CA LEU A 70 -15.56 -4.17 7.20
C LEU A 70 -16.81 -4.49 6.37
N ALA A 71 -17.21 -3.59 5.47
CA ALA A 71 -18.34 -3.82 4.58
C ALA A 71 -18.13 -5.02 3.63
N ALA A 72 -16.88 -5.31 3.26
CA ALA A 72 -16.52 -6.46 2.42
C ALA A 72 -16.27 -7.76 3.19
N ALA A 73 -16.12 -7.69 4.52
CA ALA A 73 -15.87 -8.84 5.39
C ALA A 73 -17.16 -9.59 5.74
N GLN A 74 -17.04 -10.87 6.09
CA GLN A 74 -18.17 -11.62 6.64
C GLN A 74 -18.60 -10.98 7.98
N PRO A 75 -19.92 -10.89 8.27
CA PRO A 75 -20.40 -10.24 9.49
C PRO A 75 -19.78 -10.79 10.78
N ALA A 76 -19.49 -12.09 10.83
CA ALA A 76 -18.85 -12.74 11.98
C ALA A 76 -17.39 -12.29 12.21
N ASP A 77 -16.69 -11.85 11.17
CA ASP A 77 -15.27 -11.49 11.22
C ASP A 77 -15.03 -9.98 11.44
N GLN A 78 -16.05 -9.15 11.26
CA GLN A 78 -15.92 -7.68 11.28
C GLN A 78 -15.32 -7.16 12.59
N ALA A 79 -15.84 -7.64 13.73
CA ALA A 79 -15.36 -7.22 15.05
C ALA A 79 -13.89 -7.60 15.26
N LEU A 80 -13.49 -8.78 14.79
CA LEU A 80 -12.12 -9.28 14.91
C LEU A 80 -11.14 -8.49 14.03
N ILE A 81 -11.55 -8.18 12.79
CA ILE A 81 -10.77 -7.35 11.87
C ILE A 81 -10.56 -5.95 12.44
N GLN A 82 -11.61 -5.33 12.97
CA GLN A 82 -11.53 -4.02 13.63
C GLN A 82 -10.55 -4.07 14.81
N GLN A 83 -10.69 -5.05 15.69
CA GLN A 83 -9.82 -5.18 16.87
C GLN A 83 -8.34 -5.33 16.48
N ARG A 84 -8.02 -6.13 15.46
CA ARG A 84 -6.64 -6.34 14.99
C ARG A 84 -6.07 -5.09 14.33
N PHE A 85 -6.89 -4.36 13.58
CA PHE A 85 -6.53 -3.07 13.01
C PHE A 85 -6.20 -2.05 14.10
N ASP A 86 -7.10 -1.90 15.09
CA ASP A 86 -6.90 -0.95 16.20
C ASP A 86 -5.68 -1.30 17.04
N ARG A 87 -5.41 -2.58 17.27
CA ARG A 87 -4.21 -3.03 18.01
C ARG A 87 -2.92 -2.60 17.31
N LEU A 88 -2.87 -2.61 15.98
CA LEU A 88 -1.71 -2.15 15.23
C LEU A 88 -1.53 -0.64 15.30
N LEU A 89 -2.62 0.13 15.33
CA LEU A 89 -2.59 1.59 15.47
C LEU A 89 -2.01 2.07 16.81
N LEU A 90 -1.96 1.21 17.84
CA LEU A 90 -1.38 1.55 19.15
C LEU A 90 0.15 1.73 19.11
N SER A 91 0.82 1.39 18.01
CA SER A 91 2.27 1.53 17.88
C SER A 91 2.64 2.26 16.57
N ALA A 92 3.75 3.01 16.60
CA ALA A 92 4.27 3.67 15.41
C ALA A 92 4.62 2.66 14.30
N ALA A 93 5.22 1.52 14.67
CA ALA A 93 5.55 0.44 13.75
C ALA A 93 4.31 -0.20 13.11
N GLY A 94 3.25 -0.46 13.89
CA GLY A 94 2.00 -1.00 13.37
C GLY A 94 1.23 -0.02 12.49
N CYS A 95 1.18 1.26 12.86
CA CYS A 95 0.63 2.32 12.01
C CYS A 95 1.37 2.40 10.66
N TYR A 96 2.70 2.39 10.70
CA TYR A 96 3.54 2.33 9.50
C TYR A 96 3.22 1.10 8.64
N ALA A 97 3.15 -0.08 9.24
CA ALA A 97 2.85 -1.33 8.52
C ALA A 97 1.47 -1.30 7.84
N LEU A 98 0.44 -0.78 8.53
CA LEU A 98 -0.91 -0.63 7.97
C LEU A 98 -0.93 0.33 6.78
N VAL A 99 -0.34 1.52 6.95
CA VAL A 99 -0.23 2.53 5.89
C VAL A 99 0.51 1.95 4.70
N ASP A 100 1.69 1.36 4.93
CA ASP A 100 2.53 0.82 3.88
C ASP A 100 1.81 -0.29 3.10
N TYR A 101 1.19 -1.23 3.80
CA TYR A 101 0.56 -2.39 3.17
C TYR A 101 -0.65 -1.99 2.30
N VAL A 102 -1.48 -1.03 2.75
CA VAL A 102 -2.59 -0.52 1.92
C VAL A 102 -2.07 0.16 0.66
N ASN A 103 -0.96 0.89 0.73
CA ASN A 103 -0.37 1.54 -0.44
C ASN A 103 0.40 0.56 -1.34
N PHE A 104 0.86 -0.55 -0.79
CA PHE A 104 1.60 -1.59 -1.49
C PHE A 104 0.68 -2.59 -2.21
N LYS A 105 -0.31 -3.16 -1.51
CA LYS A 105 -1.18 -4.25 -2.00
C LYS A 105 -2.66 -3.92 -2.03
N GLY A 106 -3.05 -2.74 -1.53
CA GLY A 106 -4.45 -2.34 -1.48
C GLY A 106 -5.21 -2.87 -0.27
N GLU A 107 -6.48 -2.50 -0.21
CA GLU A 107 -7.39 -2.81 0.91
C GLU A 107 -7.86 -4.27 0.89
N GLY A 108 -7.86 -4.91 -0.29
CA GLY A 108 -8.30 -6.31 -0.46
C GLY A 108 -9.81 -6.48 -0.64
N VAL A 109 -10.50 -5.42 -1.04
CA VAL A 109 -11.97 -5.39 -1.21
C VAL A 109 -12.42 -5.58 -2.67
N ILE A 110 -11.50 -5.47 -3.63
CA ILE A 110 -11.82 -5.58 -5.06
C ILE A 110 -11.95 -7.05 -5.46
N ALA A 111 -13.11 -7.44 -5.99
CA ALA A 111 -13.39 -8.83 -6.37
C ALA A 111 -12.47 -9.36 -7.50
N THR A 112 -12.04 -8.49 -8.41
CA THR A 112 -11.11 -8.85 -9.50
C THR A 112 -9.65 -8.99 -9.04
N GLU A 113 -9.32 -8.54 -7.83
CA GLU A 113 -8.00 -8.71 -7.20
C GLU A 113 -7.96 -9.97 -6.34
N ARG A 114 -8.38 -11.10 -6.94
CA ARG A 114 -8.44 -12.41 -6.29
C ARG A 114 -7.94 -13.48 -7.23
N TYR A 115 -7.23 -14.46 -6.69
CA TYR A 115 -6.93 -15.71 -7.37
C TYR A 115 -7.60 -16.85 -6.64
N ARG A 116 -8.44 -17.62 -7.36
CA ARG A 116 -9.24 -18.71 -6.76
C ARG A 116 -10.09 -18.26 -5.57
N GLY A 117 -10.68 -17.06 -5.65
CA GLY A 117 -11.47 -16.46 -4.57
C GLY A 117 -10.66 -15.80 -3.45
N GLU A 118 -9.35 -16.02 -3.41
CA GLU A 118 -8.45 -15.51 -2.36
C GLU A 118 -7.83 -14.17 -2.76
N GLY A 119 -8.08 -13.15 -1.94
CA GLY A 119 -7.46 -11.83 -2.07
C GLY A 119 -6.09 -11.75 -1.37
N TRP A 120 -5.42 -10.60 -1.53
CA TRP A 120 -4.10 -10.35 -0.96
C TRP A 120 -3.90 -8.97 -0.33
N GLY A 121 -4.97 -8.19 -0.19
CA GLY A 121 -4.92 -6.88 0.43
C GLY A 121 -4.99 -6.93 1.95
N LEU A 122 -5.04 -5.76 2.57
CA LEU A 122 -4.98 -5.61 4.02
C LEU A 122 -6.05 -6.44 4.75
N LEU A 123 -7.29 -6.50 4.21
CA LEU A 123 -8.36 -7.33 4.75
C LEU A 123 -7.92 -8.79 4.95
N GLN A 124 -7.28 -9.40 3.95
CA GLN A 124 -6.85 -10.79 4.04
C GLN A 124 -5.69 -10.98 5.02
N VAL A 125 -4.83 -9.98 5.18
CA VAL A 125 -3.77 -10.02 6.21
C VAL A 125 -4.39 -10.02 7.60
N LEU A 126 -5.30 -9.09 7.87
CA LEU A 126 -5.98 -9.00 9.17
C LEU A 126 -6.79 -10.26 9.49
N SER A 127 -7.44 -10.87 8.49
CA SER A 127 -8.14 -12.16 8.68
C SER A 127 -7.17 -13.34 8.94
N THR A 128 -5.97 -13.31 8.37
CA THR A 128 -4.94 -14.38 8.51
C THR A 128 -4.14 -14.28 9.80
N MET A 129 -4.17 -13.14 10.48
CA MET A 129 -3.56 -12.99 11.79
C MET A 129 -4.15 -13.99 12.79
N GLN A 130 -3.34 -14.40 13.73
CA GLN A 130 -3.70 -15.24 14.87
C GLN A 130 -3.79 -14.37 16.11
N ASP A 131 -4.73 -14.69 17.00
CA ASP A 131 -4.83 -13.99 18.28
C ASP A 131 -3.86 -14.64 19.27
N GLY A 132 -2.85 -13.87 19.68
CA GLY A 132 -1.83 -14.27 20.64
C GLY A 132 -1.24 -13.03 21.33
N GLY A 133 -0.64 -13.23 22.51
CA GLY A 133 -0.11 -12.14 23.33
C GLY A 133 1.27 -11.64 22.87
N GLY A 134 1.41 -10.32 22.77
CA GLY A 134 2.70 -9.61 22.73
C GLY A 134 2.94 -8.80 21.46
N ASP A 135 3.24 -9.46 20.36
CA ASP A 135 3.78 -8.83 19.15
C ASP A 135 2.77 -8.79 18.00
N SER A 136 1.93 -7.75 17.97
CA SER A 136 0.96 -7.54 16.89
C SER A 136 1.63 -7.26 15.54
N VAL A 137 2.80 -6.61 15.53
CA VAL A 137 3.51 -6.20 14.31
C VAL A 137 4.20 -7.40 13.67
N GLY A 138 4.87 -8.23 14.46
CA GLY A 138 5.44 -9.49 14.00
C GLY A 138 4.37 -10.44 13.48
N GLU A 139 3.22 -10.51 14.15
CA GLU A 139 2.10 -11.30 13.69
C GLU A 139 1.50 -10.78 12.38
N PHE A 140 1.38 -9.45 12.24
CA PHE A 140 0.98 -8.82 10.99
C PHE A 140 1.96 -9.14 9.85
N ALA A 141 3.27 -9.02 10.11
CA ALA A 141 4.31 -9.34 9.13
C ALA A 141 4.25 -10.83 8.72
N ARG A 142 4.07 -11.75 9.68
CA ARG A 142 3.89 -13.18 9.40
C ARG A 142 2.66 -13.42 8.51
N ALA A 143 1.51 -12.87 8.87
CA ALA A 143 0.27 -12.99 8.11
C ALA A 143 0.40 -12.42 6.70
N ALA A 144 1.05 -11.27 6.54
CA ALA A 144 1.32 -10.67 5.23
C ALA A 144 2.17 -11.58 4.34
N LYS A 145 3.23 -12.20 4.88
CA LYS A 145 4.05 -13.15 4.12
C LYS A 145 3.25 -14.37 3.66
N VAL A 146 2.39 -14.91 4.53
CA VAL A 146 1.49 -16.04 4.18
C VAL A 146 0.54 -15.66 3.05
N VAL A 147 -0.10 -14.50 3.15
CA VAL A 147 -1.03 -14.00 2.14
C VAL A 147 -0.33 -13.82 0.78
N LEU A 148 0.88 -13.28 0.76
CA LEU A 148 1.66 -13.09 -0.46
C LEU A 148 2.19 -14.39 -1.06
N ALA A 149 2.63 -15.33 -0.23
CA ALA A 149 3.01 -16.66 -0.69
C ALA A 149 1.83 -17.39 -1.34
N ARG A 150 0.64 -17.31 -0.71
CA ARG A 150 -0.62 -17.86 -1.26
C ARG A 150 -1.00 -17.20 -2.58
N ARG A 151 -0.89 -15.87 -2.70
CA ARG A 151 -1.12 -15.16 -3.97
C ARG A 151 -0.25 -15.72 -5.08
N VAL A 152 1.06 -15.87 -4.82
CA VAL A 152 2.01 -16.37 -5.83
C VAL A 152 1.71 -17.82 -6.20
N ALA A 153 1.37 -18.66 -5.23
CA ALA A 153 0.97 -20.05 -5.47
C ALA A 153 -0.31 -20.15 -6.33
N ASN A 154 -1.23 -19.21 -6.18
CA ASN A 154 -2.48 -19.15 -6.96
C ASN A 154 -2.37 -18.35 -8.27
N SER A 155 -1.23 -17.69 -8.53
CA SER A 155 -1.07 -16.79 -9.68
C SER A 155 -0.96 -17.59 -10.99
N PRO A 156 -1.61 -17.14 -12.09
CA PRO A 156 -1.41 -17.71 -13.41
C PRO A 156 0.06 -17.71 -13.82
N ALA A 157 0.53 -18.78 -14.46
CA ALA A 157 1.95 -18.98 -14.77
C ALA A 157 2.51 -17.84 -15.64
N GLU A 158 1.69 -17.29 -16.53
CA GLU A 158 2.02 -16.21 -17.48
C GLU A 158 2.29 -14.87 -16.78
N ARG A 159 1.84 -14.70 -15.53
CA ARG A 159 2.11 -13.48 -14.73
C ARG A 159 3.52 -13.48 -14.14
N HIS A 160 4.14 -14.67 -14.01
CA HIS A 160 5.49 -14.85 -13.48
C HIS A 160 5.73 -14.14 -12.12
N GLU A 161 4.74 -14.12 -11.22
CA GLU A 161 4.82 -13.35 -9.98
C GLU A 161 5.89 -13.85 -8.99
N LYS A 162 6.32 -15.10 -9.11
CA LYS A 162 7.35 -15.70 -8.23
C LYS A 162 8.64 -14.87 -8.16
N ARG A 163 9.00 -14.17 -9.25
CA ARG A 163 10.18 -13.29 -9.28
C ARG A 163 10.09 -12.09 -8.34
N TRP A 164 8.87 -11.66 -8.00
CA TRP A 164 8.63 -10.50 -7.15
C TRP A 164 8.55 -10.83 -5.66
N LEU A 165 8.24 -12.10 -5.33
CA LEU A 165 8.04 -12.54 -3.96
C LEU A 165 9.23 -12.19 -3.03
N PRO A 166 10.51 -12.42 -3.41
CA PRO A 166 11.62 -12.06 -2.52
C PRO A 166 11.65 -10.57 -2.17
N GLY A 167 11.40 -9.69 -3.15
CA GLY A 167 11.34 -8.24 -2.92
C GLY A 167 10.16 -7.84 -2.04
N TRP A 168 9.03 -8.52 -2.18
CA TRP A 168 7.87 -8.29 -1.32
C TRP A 168 8.13 -8.73 0.12
N LEU A 169 8.73 -9.91 0.33
CA LEU A 169 9.07 -10.39 1.67
C LEU A 169 10.08 -9.46 2.36
N ASN A 170 11.11 -9.01 1.63
CA ASN A 170 12.07 -8.02 2.13
C ASN A 170 11.40 -6.71 2.57
N ARG A 171 10.35 -6.26 1.87
CA ARG A 171 9.57 -5.09 2.28
C ARG A 171 8.83 -5.36 3.59
N ILE A 172 8.14 -6.50 3.71
CA ILE A 172 7.43 -6.88 4.95
C ILE A 172 8.40 -7.03 6.13
N ASP A 173 9.61 -7.53 5.90
CA ASP A 173 10.65 -7.65 6.93
C ASP A 173 11.08 -6.31 7.53
N THR A 174 10.81 -5.18 6.85
CA THR A 174 11.11 -3.86 7.42
C THR A 174 10.17 -3.48 8.55
N TYR A 175 8.99 -4.08 8.62
CA TYR A 175 7.98 -3.73 9.63
C TYR A 175 8.38 -4.14 11.04
N THR A 176 9.30 -5.09 11.20
CA THR A 176 9.76 -5.59 12.50
C THR A 176 11.23 -5.24 12.77
N ARG A 177 11.86 -4.44 11.91
CA ARG A 177 13.23 -3.94 12.13
C ARG A 177 13.13 -2.65 12.92
N HIS A 178 13.47 -2.73 14.21
CA HIS A 178 13.47 -1.61 15.15
C HIS A 178 14.80 -1.61 15.89
#